data_AF-A0A6V7JI67-F1
#
_entry.id   AF-A0A6V7JI67-F1
#
_cell.length_a   1.000
_cell.length_b   1.000
_cell.length_c   1.000
_cell.angle_alpha   90.00
_cell.angle_beta   90.00
_cell.angle_gamma   90.00
#
_symmetry.space_group_name_H-M   'P 1'
#
loop_
_entity.id
_entity.type
_entity.pdbx_description
1 polymer ?
#
loop_
_entity_poly.entity_id
_entity_poly.type
_entity_poly.pdbx_seq_one_letter_code
_entity_poly.pdbx_strand_id
1 'polypeptide(L)'
;MMMFEQLMKGLVKRGHQVDVISTFPLKKPVKNYNDIEVPSVLPKLVNNMTYEGMQNIIKESIVKFIATRAGNDICDKILEQAKLQELIKNPPRDPPYDLIMVE
;
A
#
# COMPACT_ATOMS: atom_id res chain seq x y z
N MET A 1 -4.67 4.58 -4.97
CA MET A 1 -6.05 4.39 -5.43
C MET A 1 -6.84 5.67 -5.15
N MET A 2 -7.53 6.25 -6.14
CA MET A 2 -8.18 7.58 -5.97
C MET A 2 -9.23 7.61 -4.84
N MET A 3 -9.81 6.47 -4.48
CA MET A 3 -10.88 6.40 -3.48
C MET A 3 -10.38 6.66 -2.05
N PHE A 4 -9.32 5.95 -1.62
CA PHE A 4 -8.72 6.12 -0.29
C PHE A 4 -8.12 7.52 -0.10
N GLU A 5 -7.49 8.06 -1.15
CA GLU A 5 -6.91 9.40 -1.11
C GLU A 5 -7.95 10.48 -0.73
N GLN A 6 -9.15 10.40 -1.30
CA GLN A 6 -10.21 11.38 -1.00
C GLN A 6 -10.77 11.22 0.41
N LEU A 7 -10.87 9.99 0.90
CA LEU A 7 -11.26 9.72 2.28
C LEU A 7 -10.26 10.35 3.26
N MET A 8 -8.97 10.09 3.07
CA MET A 8 -7.89 10.63 3.92
C MET A 8 -7.84 12.16 3.87
N LYS A 9 -7.98 12.78 2.69
CA LYS A 9 -8.14 14.23 2.57
C LYS A 9 -9.39 14.76 3.27
N GLY A 10 -10.48 13.99 3.27
CA GLY A 10 -11.71 14.32 3.99
C GLY A 10 -11.53 14.37 5.51
N LEU A 11 -10.69 13.48 6.07
CA LEU A 11 -10.30 13.49 7.48
C LEU A 11 -9.40 14.68 7.80
N VAL A 12 -8.39 14.95 6.96
CA VAL A 12 -7.51 16.11 7.13
C VAL A 12 -8.29 17.42 7.11
N LYS A 13 -9.27 17.57 6.22
CA LYS A 13 -10.16 18.75 6.18
C LYS A 13 -10.97 18.96 7.46
N ARG A 14 -11.22 17.89 8.23
CA ARG A 14 -11.90 17.95 9.53
C ARG A 14 -10.95 18.22 10.70
N GLY A 15 -9.66 18.39 10.43
CA GLY A 15 -8.65 18.71 11.43
C GLY A 15 -7.87 17.51 11.95
N HIS A 16 -8.10 16.31 11.42
CA HIS A 16 -7.33 15.13 11.81
C HIS A 16 -5.92 15.17 11.21
N GLN A 17 -4.96 14.62 11.95
CA GLN A 17 -3.64 14.26 11.42
C GLN A 17 -3.73 12.86 10.82
N VAL A 18 -3.23 12.71 9.60
CA VAL A 18 -3.32 11.45 8.85
C VAL A 18 -1.94 11.09 8.32
N ASP A 19 -1.50 9.89 8.68
CA ASP A 19 -0.35 9.24 8.06
C ASP A 19 -0.85 8.20 7.05
N VAL A 20 -0.38 8.29 5.81
CA VAL A 20 -0.81 7.39 4.73
C VAL A 20 0.40 6.61 4.22
N ILE A 21 0.35 5.29 4.41
CA ILE A 21 1.34 4.38 3.85
C ILE A 21 0.90 4.01 2.44
N SER A 22 1.68 4.38 1.44
CA SER A 22 1.28 4.19 0.04
C SER A 22 2.48 4.15 -0.90
N THR A 23 2.34 3.40 -2.00
CA THR A 23 3.27 3.42 -3.14
C THR A 23 2.97 4.57 -4.11
N PHE A 24 1.91 5.33 -3.84
CA PHE A 24 1.42 6.47 -4.62
C PHE A 24 1.22 7.69 -3.71
N PRO A 25 2.28 8.44 -3.39
CA PRO A 25 2.18 9.64 -2.55
C PRO A 25 1.42 10.76 -3.26
N LEU A 26 0.94 11.75 -2.50
CA LEU A 26 0.30 12.94 -3.06
C LEU A 26 1.29 13.75 -3.91
N LYS A 27 0.87 14.11 -5.13
CA LYS A 27 1.67 15.00 -6.00
C LYS A 27 1.88 16.40 -5.40
N LYS A 28 0.95 16.86 -4.56
CA LYS A 28 1.01 18.15 -3.88
C LYS A 28 0.86 17.90 -2.38
N PRO A 29 1.82 18.34 -1.56
CA PRO A 29 1.75 18.15 -0.11
C PRO A 29 0.54 18.89 0.46
N VAL A 30 -0.12 18.26 1.43
CA VAL A 30 -1.26 18.82 2.15
C VAL A 30 -0.89 18.87 3.63
N LYS A 31 -1.17 19.98 4.30
CA LYS A 31 -0.90 20.11 5.75
C LYS A 31 -1.65 19.03 6.53
N ASN A 32 -1.01 18.44 7.55
CA ASN A 32 -1.53 17.34 8.37
C ASN A 32 -1.82 16.03 7.60
N TYR A 33 -1.33 15.94 6.37
CA TYR A 33 -1.29 14.70 5.58
C TYR A 33 0.18 14.34 5.38
N ASN A 34 0.61 13.22 5.94
CA ASN A 34 1.99 12.75 5.83
C ASN A 34 2.01 11.46 5.01
N ASP A 35 2.65 11.51 3.84
CA ASP A 35 2.85 10.35 2.98
C ASP A 35 4.07 9.55 3.46
N ILE A 36 3.81 8.36 3.99
CA ILE A 36 4.82 7.35 4.26
C ILE A 36 5.00 6.53 3.00
N GLU A 37 5.84 7.04 2.09
CA GLU A 37 6.11 6.33 0.84
C GLU A 37 6.77 4.97 1.10
N VAL A 38 6.22 3.94 0.47
CA VAL A 38 6.74 2.57 0.42
C VAL A 38 7.04 2.20 -1.04
N PRO A 39 8.22 1.64 -1.37
CA PRO A 39 8.50 1.20 -2.72
C PRO A 39 7.49 0.17 -3.21
N SER A 40 7.05 0.33 -4.46
CA SER A 40 6.19 -0.66 -5.11
C SER A 40 6.97 -1.95 -5.35
N VAL A 41 6.50 -3.05 -4.76
CA VAL A 41 7.00 -4.41 -4.99
C VAL A 41 6.14 -5.17 -6.01
N LEU A 42 5.23 -4.46 -6.69
CA LEU A 42 4.34 -5.05 -7.69
C LEU A 42 5.17 -5.64 -8.85
N PRO A 43 4.88 -6.87 -9.28
CA PRO A 43 5.52 -7.44 -10.46
C PRO A 43 5.19 -6.56 -11.68
N LYS A 44 6.23 -6.15 -12.42
CA LYS A 44 6.07 -5.47 -13.70
C LYS A 44 5.58 -6.49 -14.72
N LEU A 45 4.26 -6.59 -14.89
CA LEU A 45 3.65 -7.49 -15.86
C LEU A 45 3.49 -6.81 -17.23
N VAL A 46 3.26 -5.49 -17.24
CA VAL A 46 3.15 -4.71 -18.48
C VAL A 46 4.48 -4.78 -19.23
N ASN A 47 4.43 -5.22 -20.48
CA ASN A 47 5.57 -5.40 -21.39
C ASN A 47 6.64 -6.42 -20.94
N ASN A 48 6.41 -7.16 -19.86
CA ASN A 48 7.40 -8.07 -19.28
C ASN A 48 6.76 -9.42 -18.88
N MET A 49 5.61 -9.74 -19.49
CA MET A 49 4.92 -11.02 -19.37
C MET A 49 5.05 -11.81 -20.68
N THR A 50 5.62 -13.01 -20.60
CA THR A 50 5.70 -13.93 -21.73
C THR A 50 4.41 -14.71 -21.92
N TYR A 51 4.16 -15.17 -23.14
CA TYR A 51 3.01 -16.03 -23.44
C TYR A 51 3.01 -17.31 -22.58
N GLU A 52 4.17 -17.95 -22.44
CA GLU A 52 4.33 -19.15 -21.61
C GLU A 52 4.07 -18.87 -20.13
N GLY A 53 4.57 -17.75 -19.61
CA GLY A 53 4.30 -17.32 -18.23
C GLY A 53 2.80 -17.12 -17.98
N MET A 54 2.10 -16.49 -18.93
CA MET A 54 0.65 -16.35 -18.87
C MET A 54 -0.06 -17.71 -18.91
N GLN A 55 0.35 -18.62 -19.80
CA GLN A 55 -0.23 -19.96 -19.85
C GLN A 55 -0.06 -20.72 -18.53
N ASN A 56 1.08 -20.59 -17.86
CA ASN A 56 1.31 -21.23 -16.56
C ASN A 56 0.39 -20.65 -15.48
N ILE A 57 0.19 -19.33 -15.45
CA ILE A 57 -0.77 -18.68 -14.52
C ILE A 57 -2.19 -19.22 -14.75
N ILE A 58 -2.62 -19.31 -16.01
CA ILE A 58 -3.96 -19.81 -16.36
C ILE A 58 -4.11 -21.28 -15.97
N LYS A 59 -3.11 -22.12 -16.27
CA LYS A 59 -3.10 -23.56 -15.95
C LYS A 59 -3.15 -23.82 -14.45
N GLU A 60 -2.42 -23.03 -13.65
CA GLU A 60 -2.43 -23.19 -12.19
C GLU A 60 -3.73 -22.67 -11.56
N SER A 61 -4.12 -21.45 -11.92
CA SER A 61 -5.38 -20.75 -11.57
C SER A 61 -5.07 -19.26 -11.44
N ILE A 62 -5.79 -18.45 -12.20
CA ILE A 62 -5.70 -16.98 -12.09
C ILE A 62 -6.08 -16.52 -10.68
N VAL A 63 -7.11 -17.13 -10.08
CA VAL A 63 -7.56 -16.78 -8.72
C VAL A 63 -6.46 -17.04 -7.70
N LYS A 64 -5.78 -18.20 -7.81
CA LYS A 64 -4.67 -18.55 -6.92
C LYS A 64 -3.50 -17.58 -7.10
N PHE A 65 -3.14 -17.26 -8.34
CA PHE A 65 -2.06 -16.31 -8.63
C PHE A 65 -2.35 -14.92 -8.05
N ILE A 66 -3.58 -14.44 -8.19
CA ILE A 66 -3.99 -13.14 -7.63
C ILE A 66 -3.95 -13.17 -6.11
N ALA A 67 -4.53 -14.20 -5.48
CA ALA A 67 -4.60 -14.30 -4.03
C ALA A 67 -3.24 -14.47 -3.36
N THR A 68 -2.30 -15.19 -3.99
CA THR A 68 -0.97 -15.43 -3.42
C THR A 68 0.06 -14.44 -3.96
N ARG A 69 0.52 -14.65 -5.20
CA ARG A 69 1.68 -13.93 -5.76
C ARG A 69 1.42 -12.45 -6.01
N ALA A 70 0.19 -12.09 -6.38
CA ALA A 70 -0.20 -10.69 -6.55
C ALA A 70 -0.92 -10.08 -5.34
N GLY A 71 -1.08 -10.86 -4.26
CA GLY A 71 -1.77 -10.48 -3.03
C GLY A 71 -0.84 -10.65 -1.85
N ASN A 72 -0.95 -11.78 -1.14
CA ASN A 72 -0.20 -12.07 0.08
C ASN A 72 1.31 -11.83 -0.06
N ASP A 73 1.96 -12.35 -1.10
CA ASP A 73 3.42 -12.22 -1.27
C ASP A 73 3.86 -10.75 -1.41
N ILE A 74 2.99 -9.90 -1.97
CA ILE A 74 3.24 -8.46 -2.13
C ILE A 74 3.03 -7.76 -0.79
N CYS A 75 1.95 -8.09 -0.09
CA CYS A 75 1.68 -7.57 1.25
C CYS A 75 2.84 -7.90 2.21
N ASP A 76 3.30 -9.15 2.23
CA ASP A 76 4.40 -9.60 3.09
C ASP A 76 5.67 -8.79 2.82
N LYS A 77 6.03 -8.60 1.56
CA LYS A 77 7.20 -7.78 1.17
C LYS A 77 7.07 -6.31 1.52
N ILE A 78 5.86 -5.75 1.48
CA ILE A 78 5.62 -4.36 1.93
C ILE A 78 5.74 -4.28 3.45
N LEU A 79 5.16 -5.24 4.18
CA LEU A 79 5.22 -5.32 5.63
C LEU A 79 6.66 -5.47 6.14
N GLU A 80 7.53 -6.16 5.40
CA GLU A 80 8.95 -6.33 5.72
C GLU A 80 9.79 -5.04 5.55
N GLN A 81 9.26 -4.00 4.89
CA GLN A 81 10.04 -2.79 4.66
C GLN A 81 10.40 -2.08 5.97
N ALA A 82 11.66 -1.64 6.07
CA ALA A 82 12.21 -1.04 7.29
C ALA A 82 11.37 0.12 7.83
N LYS A 83 10.89 1.00 6.95
CA LYS A 83 10.06 2.17 7.33
C LYS A 83 8.72 1.77 7.95
N LEU A 84 8.11 0.69 7.43
CA LEU A 84 6.85 0.18 7.96
C LEU A 84 7.07 -0.61 9.26
N GLN A 85 8.14 -1.41 9.31
CA GLN A 85 8.57 -2.09 10.53
C GLN A 85 8.89 -1.11 11.67
N GLU A 86 9.52 0.02 11.36
CA GLU A 86 9.79 1.08 12.32
C GLU A 86 8.49 1.65 12.89
N LEU A 87 7.51 1.95 12.04
CA LEU A 87 6.21 2.43 12.48
C LEU A 87 5.44 1.40 13.31
N ILE A 88 5.43 0.14 12.90
CA ILE A 88 4.75 -0.96 13.62
C ILE A 88 5.36 -1.14 15.00
N LYS A 89 6.69 -1.10 15.12
CA LYS A 89 7.41 -1.32 16.39
C LYS A 89 7.40 -0.07 17.27
N ASN A 90 7.37 1.11 16.66
CA ASN A 90 7.44 2.41 17.34
C ASN A 90 6.35 3.34 16.83
N PRO A 91 5.05 3.02 17.06
CA PRO A 91 3.99 3.93 16.66
C PRO A 91 4.07 5.23 17.45
N PRO A 92 3.57 6.35 16.90
CA PRO A 92 3.39 7.59 17.64
C PRO A 92 2.68 7.34 18.97
N ARG A 93 3.13 8.01 20.03
CA ARG A 93 2.56 7.90 21.37
C ARG A 93 1.88 9.18 21.85
N ASP A 94 2.15 10.30 21.17
CA ASP A 94 1.62 11.61 21.54
C ASP A 94 1.41 12.48 20.28
N PRO A 95 0.19 12.52 19.74
CA PRO A 95 -0.92 11.63 20.06
C PRO A 95 -0.70 10.21 19.51
N PRO A 96 -1.28 9.16 20.14
CA PRO A 96 -1.32 7.84 19.53
C PRO A 96 -2.31 7.79 18.37
N TYR A 97 -2.18 6.78 17.50
CA TYR A 97 -3.22 6.50 16.52
C TYR A 97 -4.51 6.06 17.22
N ASP A 98 -5.60 6.77 16.93
CA ASP A 98 -6.95 6.50 17.38
C ASP A 98 -7.74 5.62 16.38
N LEU A 99 -7.30 5.61 15.11
CA LEU A 99 -7.94 4.89 14.01
C LEU A 99 -6.91 4.34 13.03
N ILE A 100 -7.05 3.07 12.68
CA ILE A 100 -6.27 2.39 11.63
C ILE A 100 -7.25 1.89 10.57
N MET A 101 -6.97 2.21 9.30
CA MET A 101 -7.72 1.71 8.16
C MET A 101 -6.78 0.93 7.25
N VAL A 102 -7.23 -0.22 6.78
CA VAL A 102 -6.50 -1.08 5.85
C VAL A 102 -7.37 -1.38 4.62
N GLU A 103 -6.71 -1.53 3.48
CA GLU A 103 -7.28 -1.99 2.21
C GLU A 103 -6.76 -3.38 1.89
#